data_AF-A0A7R9UJT9-F1
#
_entry.id   AF-A0A7R9UJT9-F1
#
_cell.length_a   1.000
_cell.length_b   1.000
_cell.length_c   1.000
_cell.angle_alpha   90.00
_cell.angle_beta   90.00
_cell.angle_gamma   90.00
#
_symmetry.space_group_name_H-M   'P 1'
#
loop_
_entity.id
_entity.type
_entity.pdbx_description
1 polymer ?
#
loop_
_entity_poly.entity_id
_entity_poly.type
_entity_poly.pdbx_seq_one_letter_code
_entity_poly.pdbx_strand_id
1 'polypeptide(L)'
;ADRIMAAEDALARIVEGARAVPADVQLLEAAVAEAEAAGASMELLHDGYAAFERLAAEMALADELQLVDARRPLRARAALRPIAAKLQAATDKGADAQLLADTEAAIQCMLSEIALLAAHAAAAPLSMAPITSPGDGDGDAAGPAVAADGDGDNGGGDDGTGGGEGEGAMDEGAEP
;
A
#
# COMPACT_ATOMS: atom_id res chain seq x y z
N ALA A 1 36.69 27.72 13.16
CA ALA A 1 36.95 26.27 13.16
C ALA A 1 36.03 25.58 14.16
N ASP A 2 36.11 25.90 15.45
CA ASP A 2 35.33 25.22 16.50
C ASP A 2 33.81 25.28 16.31
N ARG A 3 33.29 26.42 15.81
CA ARG A 3 31.85 26.59 15.54
C ARG A 3 31.35 25.78 14.35
N ILE A 4 32.22 25.51 13.37
CA ILE A 4 31.89 24.67 12.20
C ILE A 4 31.83 23.21 12.65
N MET A 5 32.88 22.72 13.33
CA MET A 5 32.92 21.34 13.83
C MET A 5 31.75 21.03 14.75
N ALA A 6 31.38 21.97 15.64
CA ALA A 6 30.24 21.79 16.54
C ALA A 6 28.90 21.68 15.79
N ALA A 7 28.71 22.47 14.73
CA ALA A 7 27.51 22.43 13.90
C ALA A 7 27.46 21.14 13.04
N GLU A 8 28.61 20.70 12.50
CA GLU A 8 28.72 19.45 11.76
C GLU A 8 28.44 18.23 12.66
N ASP A 9 29.03 18.19 13.86
CA ASP A 9 28.77 17.13 14.86
C ASP A 9 27.32 17.11 15.34
N ALA A 10 26.66 18.27 15.41
CA ALA A 10 25.24 18.36 15.75
C ALA A 10 24.38 17.81 14.61
N LEU A 11 24.62 18.25 13.38
CA LEU A 11 23.88 17.80 12.20
C LEU A 11 24.06 16.29 11.98
N ALA A 12 25.29 15.77 12.05
CA ALA A 12 25.56 14.34 11.89
C ALA A 12 24.80 13.48 12.91
N ARG A 13 24.76 13.90 14.19
CA ARG A 13 24.00 13.19 15.23
C ARG A 13 22.49 13.23 14.98
N ILE A 14 21.97 14.35 14.50
CA ILE A 14 20.54 14.51 14.21
C ILE A 14 20.15 13.71 12.96
N VAL A 15 20.97 13.70 11.91
CA VAL A 15 20.76 12.87 10.71
C VAL A 15 20.75 11.38 11.07
N GLU A 16 21.67 10.93 11.92
CA GLU A 16 21.69 9.55 12.40
C GLU A 16 20.47 9.24 13.29
N GLY A 17 20.15 10.15 14.23
CA GLY A 17 18.99 10.01 15.10
C GLY A 17 17.66 9.98 14.34
N ALA A 18 17.53 10.76 13.27
CA ALA A 18 16.35 10.81 12.42
C ALA A 18 16.07 9.49 11.68
N ARG A 19 17.06 8.60 11.55
CA ARG A 19 16.86 7.24 11.04
C ARG A 19 16.25 6.30 12.07
N ALA A 20 16.55 6.51 13.36
CA ALA A 20 16.10 5.62 14.43
C ALA A 20 14.76 6.06 15.03
N VAL A 21 14.53 7.38 15.10
CA VAL A 21 13.31 7.95 15.68
C VAL A 21 12.84 9.11 14.78
N PRO A 22 11.87 8.87 13.89
CA PRO A 22 11.27 9.92 13.07
C PRO A 22 10.37 10.79 13.94
N ALA A 23 10.95 11.70 14.72
CA ALA A 23 10.19 12.50 15.69
C ALA A 23 10.22 14.00 15.45
N ASP A 24 11.18 14.54 14.70
CA ASP A 24 11.28 16.00 14.62
C ASP A 24 11.93 16.53 13.32
N VAL A 25 11.07 16.76 12.32
CA VAL A 25 11.43 17.47 11.08
C VAL A 25 11.92 18.88 11.37
N GLN A 26 11.37 19.57 12.38
CA GLN A 26 11.74 20.95 12.70
C GLN A 26 13.14 21.00 13.31
N LEU A 27 13.51 20.01 14.14
CA LEU A 27 14.86 19.89 14.68
C LEU A 27 15.89 19.64 13.58
N LEU A 28 15.58 18.76 12.61
CA LEU A 28 16.47 18.48 11.49
C LEU A 28 16.60 19.70 10.55
N GLU A 29 15.50 20.39 10.25
CA GLU A 29 15.51 21.64 9.48
C GLU A 29 16.37 22.73 10.16
N ALA A 30 16.19 22.92 11.47
CA ALA A 30 16.98 23.88 12.24
C ALA A 30 18.47 23.52 12.25
N ALA A 31 18.80 22.22 12.37
CA ALA A 31 20.19 21.75 12.36
C ALA A 31 20.87 21.97 10.99
N VAL A 32 20.15 21.72 9.89
CA VAL A 32 20.65 22.00 8.54
C VAL A 32 20.88 23.49 8.35
N ALA A 33 19.92 24.34 8.76
CA ALA A 33 20.05 25.80 8.66
C ALA A 33 21.22 26.35 9.50
N GLU A 34 21.43 25.80 10.71
CA GLU A 34 22.56 26.19 11.56
C GLU A 34 23.90 25.75 10.96
N ALA A 35 23.99 24.52 10.43
CA ALA A 35 25.17 24.03 9.74
C ALA A 35 25.49 24.85 8.48
N GLU A 36 24.48 25.22 7.71
CA GLU A 36 24.62 26.08 6.53
C GLU A 36 25.14 27.47 6.90
N ALA A 37 24.55 28.09 7.93
CA ALA A 37 24.98 29.39 8.45
C ALA A 37 26.41 29.37 9.04
N ALA A 38 26.83 28.22 9.56
CA ALA A 38 28.19 28.03 10.06
C ALA A 38 29.22 27.85 8.94
N GLY A 39 28.79 27.50 7.72
CA GLY A 39 29.68 27.14 6.61
C GLY A 39 30.17 25.69 6.69
N ALA A 40 29.30 24.77 7.11
CA ALA A 40 29.55 23.33 7.06
C ALA A 40 29.85 22.84 5.64
N SER A 41 30.46 21.67 5.55
CA SER A 41 30.76 21.03 4.26
C SER A 41 29.50 20.76 3.42
N MET A 42 29.62 20.98 2.11
CA MET A 42 28.52 20.76 1.15
C MET A 42 28.01 19.32 1.16
N GLU A 43 28.89 18.35 1.40
CA GLU A 43 28.54 16.94 1.51
C GLU A 43 27.58 16.70 2.69
N LEU A 44 27.92 17.22 3.88
CA LEU A 44 27.07 17.08 5.06
C LEU A 44 25.73 17.81 4.92
N LEU A 45 25.74 19.00 4.29
CA LEU A 45 24.50 19.73 4.00
C LEU A 45 23.60 18.94 3.04
N HIS A 46 24.18 18.32 2.00
CA HIS A 46 23.44 17.48 1.08
C HIS A 46 22.79 16.28 1.79
N ASP A 47 23.55 15.58 2.63
CA ASP A 47 23.04 14.47 3.45
C ASP A 47 21.93 14.92 4.41
N GLY A 48 22.09 16.10 5.01
CA GLY A 48 21.09 16.72 5.87
C GLY A 48 19.77 17.01 5.13
N TYR A 49 19.85 17.63 3.95
CA TYR A 49 18.68 17.89 3.10
C TYR A 49 18.02 16.59 2.62
N ALA A 50 18.80 15.58 2.22
CA ALA A 50 18.25 14.28 1.83
C ALA A 50 17.53 13.59 3.00
N ALA A 51 18.09 13.66 4.21
CA ALA A 51 17.45 13.15 5.42
C ALA A 51 16.15 13.90 5.74
N PHE A 52 16.13 15.22 5.55
CA PHE A 52 14.95 16.06 5.74
C PHE A 52 13.84 15.68 4.76
N GLU A 53 14.13 15.59 3.47
CA GLU A 53 13.13 15.23 2.45
C GLU A 53 12.53 13.84 2.70
N ARG A 54 13.37 12.87 3.11
CA ARG A 54 12.91 11.53 3.51
C ARG A 54 11.94 11.60 4.68
N LEU A 55 12.35 12.23 5.79
CA LEU A 55 11.54 12.31 7.00
C LEU A 55 10.21 13.06 6.78
N ALA A 56 10.24 14.14 5.98
CA ALA A 56 9.03 14.87 5.61
C ALA A 56 8.06 14.01 4.79
N ALA A 57 8.57 13.16 3.89
CA ALA A 57 7.75 12.23 3.11
C ALA A 57 7.15 11.12 3.99
N GLU A 58 7.91 10.57 4.94
CA GLU A 58 7.44 9.59 5.92
C GLU A 58 6.31 10.14 6.78
N MET A 59 6.48 11.36 7.33
CA MET A 59 5.42 12.02 8.11
C MET A 59 4.17 12.28 7.27
N ALA A 60 4.33 12.79 6.05
CA ALA A 60 3.20 13.04 5.17
C ALA A 60 2.44 11.75 4.78
N LEU A 61 3.13 10.62 4.69
CA LEU A 61 2.52 9.30 4.47
C LEU A 61 1.73 8.85 5.70
N ALA A 62 2.34 8.94 6.89
CA ALA A 62 1.71 8.57 8.15
C ALA A 62 0.46 9.42 8.45
N ASP A 63 0.54 10.73 8.24
CA ASP A 63 -0.59 11.66 8.42
C ASP A 63 -1.75 11.32 7.49
N GLU A 64 -1.48 11.07 6.20
CA GLU A 64 -2.54 10.70 5.25
C GLU A 64 -3.14 9.33 5.59
N LEU A 65 -2.33 8.37 6.01
CA LEU A 65 -2.80 7.07 6.48
C LEU A 65 -3.76 7.23 7.68
N GLN A 66 -3.40 8.06 8.66
CA GLN A 66 -4.24 8.36 9.80
C GLN A 66 -5.55 9.05 9.39
N LEU A 67 -5.50 10.01 8.45
CA LEU A 67 -6.69 10.71 7.94
C LEU A 67 -7.67 9.76 7.26
N VAL A 68 -7.17 8.77 6.51
CA VAL A 68 -8.02 7.77 5.87
C VAL A 68 -8.56 6.76 6.87
N ASP A 69 -7.74 6.29 7.82
CA ASP A 69 -8.19 5.36 8.86
C ASP A 69 -9.32 5.97 9.70
N ALA A 70 -9.23 7.25 10.03
CA ALA A 70 -10.29 8.00 10.73
C ALA A 70 -11.61 8.11 9.95
N ARG A 71 -11.62 7.82 8.63
CA ARG A 71 -12.81 7.87 7.76
C ARG A 71 -13.43 6.50 7.51
N ARG A 72 -12.90 5.44 8.12
CA ARG A 72 -13.43 4.08 7.95
C ARG A 72 -14.82 3.95 8.59
N PRO A 73 -15.72 3.10 8.02
CA PRO A 73 -15.49 2.24 6.87
C PRO A 73 -15.49 2.99 5.54
N LEU A 74 -14.55 2.67 4.66
CA LEU A 74 -14.50 3.25 3.32
C LEU A 74 -15.52 2.59 2.41
N ARG A 75 -16.24 3.39 1.61
CA ARG A 75 -17.24 2.89 0.64
C ARG A 75 -16.73 2.84 -0.79
N ALA A 76 -15.67 3.56 -1.10
CA ALA A 76 -15.15 3.70 -2.45
C ALA A 76 -13.63 3.71 -2.47
N ARG A 77 -13.04 3.03 -3.47
CA ARG A 77 -11.59 2.98 -3.70
C ARG A 77 -10.97 4.36 -3.95
N ALA A 78 -11.76 5.31 -4.46
CA ALA A 78 -11.29 6.67 -4.73
C ALA A 78 -10.76 7.38 -3.47
N ALA A 79 -11.23 6.99 -2.28
CA ALA A 79 -10.76 7.54 -1.01
C ALA A 79 -9.30 7.18 -0.68
N LEU A 80 -8.72 6.16 -1.34
CA LEU A 80 -7.34 5.70 -1.14
C LEU A 80 -6.32 6.38 -2.08
N ARG A 81 -6.78 7.14 -3.08
CA ARG A 81 -5.88 7.81 -4.04
C ARG A 81 -4.86 8.75 -3.38
N PRO A 82 -5.22 9.55 -2.35
CA PRO A 82 -4.26 10.42 -1.68
C PRO A 82 -3.08 9.64 -1.07
N ILE A 83 -3.36 8.51 -0.39
CA ILE A 83 -2.31 7.67 0.18
C ILE A 83 -1.39 7.13 -0.91
N ALA A 84 -1.92 6.66 -2.04
CA ALA A 84 -1.08 6.11 -3.12
C ALA A 84 -0.05 7.14 -3.63
N ALA A 85 -0.45 8.41 -3.76
CA ALA A 85 0.47 9.47 -4.16
C ALA A 85 1.54 9.75 -3.09
N LYS A 86 1.16 9.71 -1.80
CA LYS A 86 2.11 9.87 -0.68
C LYS A 86 3.06 8.69 -0.56
N LEU A 87 2.57 7.47 -0.79
CA LEU A 87 3.37 6.25 -0.76
C LEU A 87 4.45 6.30 -1.83
N GLN A 88 4.09 6.65 -3.07
CA GLN A 88 5.08 6.81 -4.15
C GLN A 88 6.13 7.87 -3.80
N ALA A 89 5.71 9.03 -3.30
CA ALA A 89 6.65 10.08 -2.89
C ALA A 89 7.60 9.62 -1.77
N ALA A 90 7.10 8.88 -0.79
CA ALA A 90 7.92 8.30 0.27
C ALA A 90 8.92 7.27 -0.29
N THR A 91 8.49 6.40 -1.20
CA THR A 91 9.37 5.46 -1.90
C THR A 91 10.47 6.16 -2.68
N ASP A 92 10.14 7.20 -3.45
CA ASP A 92 11.11 7.95 -4.26
C ASP A 92 12.16 8.67 -3.40
N LYS A 93 11.80 9.04 -2.16
CA LYS A 93 12.69 9.68 -1.18
C LYS A 93 13.44 8.69 -0.29
N GLY A 94 13.28 7.39 -0.54
CA GLY A 94 13.96 6.33 0.21
C GLY A 94 13.49 6.23 1.66
N ALA A 95 12.19 6.41 1.90
CA ALA A 95 11.56 6.19 3.20
C ALA A 95 11.83 4.77 3.73
N ASP A 96 11.72 4.61 5.04
CA ASP A 96 11.89 3.33 5.71
C ASP A 96 11.03 2.20 5.09
N ALA A 97 11.68 1.07 4.81
CA ALA A 97 11.05 -0.05 4.11
C ALA A 97 9.92 -0.70 4.93
N GLN A 98 10.03 -0.71 6.27
CA GLN A 98 8.99 -1.26 7.12
C GLN A 98 7.75 -0.36 7.10
N LEU A 99 7.93 0.96 7.17
CA LEU A 99 6.82 1.92 7.04
C LEU A 99 6.08 1.76 5.70
N LEU A 100 6.82 1.60 4.59
CA LEU A 100 6.23 1.37 3.27
C LEU A 100 5.41 0.07 3.25
N ALA A 101 5.99 -1.03 3.73
CA ALA A 101 5.32 -2.33 3.78
C ALA A 101 4.06 -2.32 4.67
N ASP A 102 4.12 -1.69 5.84
CA ASP A 102 2.99 -1.56 6.76
C ASP A 102 1.87 -0.72 6.13
N THR A 103 2.23 0.35 5.42
CA THR A 103 1.27 1.19 4.69
C THR A 103 0.60 0.44 3.56
N GLU A 104 1.35 -0.33 2.76
CA GLU A 104 0.79 -1.20 1.72
C GLU A 104 -0.18 -2.24 2.29
N ALA A 105 0.19 -2.89 3.40
CA ALA A 105 -0.68 -3.83 4.08
C ALA A 105 -1.98 -3.18 4.57
N ALA A 106 -1.90 -1.95 5.10
CA ALA A 106 -3.08 -1.18 5.51
C ALA A 106 -3.98 -0.84 4.32
N ILE A 107 -3.41 -0.43 3.18
CA ILE A 107 -4.18 -0.19 1.94
C ILE A 107 -4.90 -1.46 1.48
N GLN A 108 -4.23 -2.62 1.48
CA GLN A 108 -4.84 -3.89 1.09
C GLN A 108 -5.98 -4.31 2.04
N CYS A 109 -5.81 -4.07 3.34
CA CYS A 109 -6.86 -4.27 4.33
C CYS A 109 -8.10 -3.41 4.01
N MET A 110 -7.90 -2.11 3.73
CA MET A 110 -8.97 -1.19 3.37
C MET A 110 -9.66 -1.54 2.05
N LEU A 111 -8.91 -2.00 1.05
CA LEU A 111 -9.48 -2.50 -0.22
C LEU A 111 -10.36 -3.72 0.00
N SER A 112 -9.94 -4.62 0.87
CA SER A 112 -10.70 -5.82 1.23
C SER A 112 -12.00 -5.45 1.98
N GLU A 113 -11.94 -4.47 2.86
CA GLU A 113 -13.12 -3.93 3.56
C GLU A 113 -14.14 -3.34 2.58
N ILE A 114 -13.70 -2.54 1.60
CA ILE A 114 -14.56 -1.99 0.54
C ILE A 114 -15.24 -3.12 -0.25
N ALA A 115 -14.48 -4.15 -0.62
CA ALA A 115 -15.00 -5.29 -1.38
C ALA A 115 -16.05 -6.07 -0.57
N LEU A 116 -15.79 -6.31 0.72
CA LEU A 116 -16.70 -7.00 1.62
C LEU A 116 -18.01 -6.22 1.79
N LEU A 117 -17.95 -4.90 1.95
CA LEU A 117 -19.14 -4.05 2.07
C LEU A 117 -19.97 -4.07 0.78
N ALA A 118 -19.33 -4.09 -0.39
CA ALA A 118 -20.02 -4.21 -1.67
C ALA A 118 -20.72 -5.58 -1.81
N ALA A 119 -20.04 -6.67 -1.43
CA ALA A 119 -20.61 -8.02 -1.45
C ALA A 119 -21.81 -8.14 -0.48
N HIS A 120 -21.69 -7.58 0.72
CA HIS A 120 -22.78 -7.56 1.70
C HIS A 120 -24.01 -6.81 1.17
N ALA A 121 -23.81 -5.63 0.56
CA ALA A 121 -24.90 -4.87 -0.05
C ALA A 121 -25.59 -5.63 -1.20
N ALA A 122 -24.81 -6.37 -2.01
CA ALA A 122 -25.34 -7.20 -3.08
C ALA A 122 -26.07 -8.45 -2.59
N ALA A 123 -25.69 -8.99 -1.42
CA ALA A 123 -26.31 -10.18 -0.82
C ALA A 123 -27.56 -9.86 0.04
N ALA A 124 -27.70 -8.64 0.55
CA ALA A 124 -28.87 -8.19 1.31
C ALA A 124 -30.24 -8.50 0.65
N PRO A 125 -30.45 -8.34 -0.67
CA PRO A 125 -31.74 -8.67 -1.30
C PRO A 125 -32.05 -10.17 -1.41
N LEU A 126 -31.13 -11.07 -1.07
CA LEU A 126 -31.37 -12.53 -1.06
C LEU A 126 -31.89 -13.03 0.30
N SER A 127 -32.01 -12.14 1.28
CA SER A 127 -32.52 -12.47 2.61
C SER A 127 -34.06 -12.39 2.65
N MET A 128 -34.67 -13.54 2.91
CA MET A 128 -36.08 -13.75 3.31
C MET A 128 -37.14 -13.70 2.21
N ALA A 129 -37.10 -14.66 1.28
CA ALA A 129 -38.37 -15.31 0.95
C ALA A 129 -38.75 -16.17 2.17
N PRO A 130 -39.90 -15.95 2.83
CA PRO A 130 -40.35 -16.86 3.88
C PRO A 130 -40.45 -18.26 3.28
N ILE A 131 -39.77 -19.23 3.89
CA ILE A 131 -40.02 -20.64 3.61
C ILE A 131 -41.46 -20.88 4.05
N THR A 132 -42.40 -20.79 3.11
CA THR A 132 -43.71 -21.38 3.31
C THR A 132 -43.46 -22.87 3.35
N SER A 133 -43.46 -23.47 4.55
CA SER A 133 -43.51 -24.92 4.69
C SER A 133 -44.62 -25.42 3.76
N PRO A 134 -44.32 -26.30 2.78
CA PRO A 134 -45.37 -27.04 2.11
C PRO A 134 -46.09 -27.80 3.21
N GLY A 135 -47.40 -27.55 3.34
CA GLY A 135 -48.20 -28.15 4.40
C GLY A 135 -48.02 -29.67 4.43
N ASP A 136 -48.09 -30.22 5.64
CA ASP A 136 -48.25 -31.64 5.92
C ASP A 136 -49.45 -32.17 5.10
N GLY A 137 -49.17 -32.60 3.89
CA GLY A 137 -50.09 -33.34 3.04
C GLY A 137 -49.82 -34.81 3.26
N ASP A 138 -50.54 -35.40 4.22
CA ASP A 138 -50.70 -36.84 4.33
C ASP A 138 -51.12 -37.40 2.95
N GLY A 139 -50.19 -38.09 2.30
CA GLY A 139 -50.32 -38.58 0.93
C GLY A 139 -49.51 -39.84 0.75
N ASP A 140 -50.03 -40.92 1.33
CA ASP A 140 -49.62 -42.30 1.15
C ASP A 140 -49.49 -42.69 -0.33
N ALA A 141 -48.34 -43.27 -0.69
CA ALA A 141 -48.17 -44.47 -1.52
C ALA A 141 -47.09 -44.38 -2.62
N ALA A 142 -46.19 -45.36 -2.54
CA ALA A 142 -45.45 -46.03 -3.61
C ALA A 142 -44.29 -45.28 -4.31
N GLY A 143 -43.06 -45.74 -4.00
CA GLY A 143 -41.96 -45.73 -4.96
C GLY A 143 -42.19 -46.76 -6.10
N PRO A 144 -41.16 -47.22 -6.85
CA PRO A 144 -39.73 -46.94 -6.77
C PRO A 144 -39.09 -46.61 -8.14
N ALA A 145 -37.80 -46.26 -8.18
CA ALA A 145 -36.79 -46.94 -9.01
C ALA A 145 -35.49 -46.11 -9.03
N VAL A 146 -34.45 -46.68 -8.44
CA VAL A 146 -33.06 -46.29 -8.63
C VAL A 146 -32.62 -46.85 -9.97
N ALA A 147 -32.12 -46.00 -10.86
CA ALA A 147 -31.28 -46.39 -11.99
C ALA A 147 -29.99 -45.60 -11.88
N ALA A 148 -28.96 -46.29 -11.41
CA ALA A 148 -27.59 -45.90 -11.60
C ALA A 148 -27.18 -46.37 -13.00
N ASP A 149 -26.75 -45.45 -13.85
CA ASP A 149 -25.81 -45.75 -14.92
C ASP A 149 -24.93 -44.51 -15.07
N GLY A 150 -23.65 -44.72 -14.80
CA GLY A 150 -22.62 -43.75 -15.09
C GLY A 150 -22.32 -43.77 -16.58
N ASP A 151 -21.91 -42.62 -17.09
CA ASP A 151 -20.95 -42.54 -18.17
C ASP A 151 -20.13 -41.28 -17.92
N GLY A 152 -18.89 -41.50 -17.51
CA GLY A 152 -17.84 -40.50 -17.65
C GLY A 152 -17.21 -40.69 -19.02
N ASP A 153 -17.17 -39.65 -19.83
CA ASP A 153 -16.04 -39.32 -20.69
C ASP A 153 -16.28 -37.97 -21.38
N ASN A 154 -15.22 -37.16 -21.42
CA ASN A 154 -14.89 -36.01 -22.28
C ASN A 154 -14.04 -35.06 -21.43
N GLY A 155 -12.71 -35.08 -21.47
CA GLY A 155 -11.90 -35.22 -22.67
C GLY A 155 -11.42 -33.83 -23.07
N GLY A 156 -10.16 -33.55 -22.75
CA GLY A 156 -9.20 -32.74 -23.53
C GLY A 156 -9.53 -31.28 -23.85
N GLY A 157 -8.58 -30.39 -23.57
CA GLY A 157 -8.52 -29.10 -24.27
C GLY A 157 -7.54 -28.09 -23.70
N ASP A 158 -6.28 -28.22 -24.10
CA ASP A 158 -5.46 -27.12 -24.64
C ASP A 158 -4.78 -26.13 -23.67
N ASP A 159 -3.61 -26.57 -23.26
CA ASP A 159 -2.31 -25.91 -23.15
C ASP A 159 -2.08 -24.66 -24.04
N GLY A 160 -2.55 -23.50 -23.58
CA GLY A 160 -2.19 -22.18 -24.12
C GLY A 160 -0.95 -21.57 -23.47
N THR A 161 0.24 -21.99 -23.90
CA THR A 161 1.52 -21.29 -23.64
C THR A 161 1.59 -20.01 -24.46
N GLY A 162 1.23 -18.87 -23.85
CA GLY A 162 1.51 -17.55 -24.38
C GLY A 162 2.93 -17.10 -24.03
N GLY A 163 3.90 -17.54 -24.83
CA GLY A 163 5.25 -16.96 -24.86
C GLY A 163 5.20 -15.55 -25.46
N GLY A 164 5.50 -14.55 -24.65
CA GLY A 164 5.70 -13.17 -25.08
C GLY A 164 7.17 -12.80 -24.98
N GLU A 165 7.96 -13.24 -25.94
CA GLU A 165 9.31 -12.70 -26.18
C GLU A 165 9.16 -11.32 -26.82
N GLY A 166 9.40 -10.28 -26.03
CA GLY A 166 9.57 -8.91 -26.50
C GLY A 166 11.05 -8.56 -26.54
N GLU A 167 11.77 -9.10 -27.52
CA GLU A 167 13.04 -8.53 -27.96
C GLU A 167 12.77 -7.15 -28.58
N GLY A 168 13.46 -6.13 -28.06
CA GLY A 168 13.39 -4.75 -28.53
C GLY A 168 14.75 -4.11 -28.35
N ALA A 169 15.59 -4.29 -29.35
CA ALA A 169 16.95 -3.79 -29.48
C ALA A 169 17.07 -2.26 -29.36
N MET A 170 18.15 -1.85 -28.69
CA MET A 170 19.14 -0.82 -29.04
C MET A 170 18.68 0.48 -29.72
N ASP A 171 19.08 1.61 -29.14
CA ASP A 171 19.68 2.69 -29.94
C ASP A 171 20.73 3.47 -29.12
N GLU A 172 21.98 3.36 -29.57
CA GLU A 172 23.11 4.18 -29.16
C GLU A 172 23.10 5.45 -30.00
N GLY A 173 22.81 6.59 -29.39
CA GLY A 173 22.79 7.89 -30.07
C GLY A 173 23.61 8.93 -29.32
N ALA A 174 24.90 8.97 -29.63
CA ALA A 174 25.88 9.93 -29.13
C ALA A 174 25.70 11.34 -29.73
N GLU A 175 25.88 12.36 -28.87
CA GLU A 175 26.62 13.63 -29.07
C GLU A 175 26.15 14.66 -30.14
N PRO A 176 26.60 15.94 -30.10
CA PRO A 176 27.70 16.54 -29.31
C PRO A 176 27.32 17.40 -28.10
#